data_AF-A0A355V4Y8-F1
#
_entry.id   AF-A0A355V4Y8-F1
#
_cell.length_a   1.000
_cell.length_b   1.000
_cell.length_c   1.000
_cell.angle_alpha   90.00
_cell.angle_beta   90.00
_cell.angle_gamma   90.00
#
_symmetry.space_group_name_H-M   'P 1'
#
loop_
_entity.id
_entity.type
_entity.pdbx_description
1 polymer ?
#
loop_
_entity_poly.entity_id
_entity_poly.type
_entity_poly.pdbx_seq_one_letter_code
_entity_poly.pdbx_strand_id
1 'polypeptide(L)'
;MESGKLAIIGDGDSITVFKAAGLATFPAENEAKARETLRAIAKEYKVIFITEELARPLTEFLKRFDEQPYPVILSIPSKNGSTGYGTELLKSAMERALGVDILFNN
;
A
#
# COMPACT_ATOMS: atom_id res chain seq x y z
N MET A 1 -3.86 23.23 -11.51
CA MET A 1 -4.09 21.79 -11.74
C MET A 1 -3.41 21.10 -10.58
N GLU A 2 -4.15 20.59 -9.60
CA GLU A 2 -3.53 19.90 -8.45
C GLU A 2 -2.98 18.56 -8.95
N SER A 3 -1.70 18.54 -9.30
CA SER A 3 -0.96 17.33 -9.60
C SER A 3 -1.08 16.38 -8.41
N GLY A 4 -1.65 15.19 -8.64
CA GLY A 4 -1.88 14.21 -7.59
C GLY A 4 -0.57 13.90 -6.85
N LYS A 5 -0.51 14.25 -5.56
CA LYS A 5 0.66 13.98 -4.74
C LYS A 5 0.74 12.47 -4.51
N LEU A 6 1.87 11.87 -4.89
CA LEU A 6 2.20 10.47 -4.68
C LEU A 6 3.11 10.33 -3.45
N ALA A 7 2.82 9.36 -2.59
CA ALA A 7 3.65 9.03 -1.44
C ALA A 7 4.01 7.55 -1.40
N ILE A 8 5.07 7.22 -0.69
CA ILE A 8 5.46 5.85 -0.40
C ILE A 8 5.90 5.72 1.07
N ILE A 9 5.45 4.65 1.73
CA ILE A 9 5.80 4.27 3.10
C ILE A 9 6.52 2.91 3.05
N GLY A 10 7.67 2.80 3.71
CA GLY A 10 8.45 1.56 3.70
C GLY A 10 9.74 1.68 4.50
N ASP A 11 10.55 0.63 4.52
CA ASP A 11 11.90 0.73 5.06
C ASP A 11 12.72 1.71 4.21
N GLY A 12 13.60 2.47 4.88
CA GLY A 12 14.33 3.57 4.25
C GLY A 12 15.13 3.13 3.00
N ASP A 13 15.72 1.94 3.04
CA ASP A 13 16.52 1.43 1.93
C ASP A 13 15.64 1.09 0.71
N SER A 14 14.50 0.43 0.91
CA SER A 14 13.59 0.07 -0.18
C SER A 14 12.99 1.29 -0.88
N ILE A 15 12.71 2.36 -0.14
CA ILE A 15 11.94 3.49 -0.68
C ILE A 15 12.81 4.63 -1.22
N THR A 16 14.12 4.64 -0.93
CA THR A 16 14.99 5.77 -1.28
C THR A 16 15.04 6.04 -2.78
N VAL A 17 15.02 4.99 -3.62
CA VAL A 17 15.04 5.14 -5.09
C VAL A 17 13.82 5.91 -5.61
N PHE A 18 12.68 5.87 -4.92
CA PHE A 18 11.45 6.53 -5.35
C PHE A 18 11.48 8.05 -5.17
N LYS A 19 12.43 8.59 -4.36
CA LYS A 19 12.67 10.04 -4.31
C LYS A 19 13.05 10.58 -5.69
N ALA A 20 13.87 9.84 -6.44
CA ALA A 20 14.30 10.24 -7.78
C ALA A 20 13.13 10.26 -8.79
N ALA A 21 12.09 9.47 -8.53
CA ALA A 21 10.86 9.44 -9.31
C ALA A 21 9.83 10.50 -8.85
N GLY A 22 10.16 11.34 -7.86
CA GLY A 22 9.30 12.43 -7.39
C GLY A 22 8.22 12.02 -6.38
N LEU A 23 8.32 10.82 -5.79
CA LEU A 23 7.43 10.42 -4.70
C LEU A 23 7.90 11.02 -3.37
N ALA A 24 6.94 11.45 -2.55
CA ALA A 24 7.23 11.77 -1.16
C ALA A 24 7.47 10.48 -0.37
N THR A 25 8.66 10.33 0.20
CA THR A 25 9.04 9.12 0.93
C THR A 25 8.88 9.30 2.44
N PHE A 26 8.25 8.34 3.08
CA PHE A 26 8.02 8.32 4.53
C PHE A 26 8.57 7.01 5.11
N PRO A 27 9.78 7.02 5.68
CA PRO A 27 10.34 5.80 6.29
C PRO A 27 9.51 5.39 7.50
N ALA A 28 9.26 4.08 7.62
CA ALA A 28 8.61 3.48 8.78
C ALA A 28 9.24 2.13 9.09
N GLU A 29 9.51 1.89 10.37
CA GLU A 29 10.22 0.70 10.86
C GLU A 29 9.28 -0.37 11.45
N ASN A 30 8.01 -0.05 11.66
CA ASN A 30 7.01 -0.96 12.23
C ASN A 30 5.57 -0.56 11.88
N GLU A 31 4.63 -1.45 12.22
CA GLU A 31 3.18 -1.25 12.05
C GLU A 31 2.68 0.07 12.65
N ALA A 32 3.08 0.37 13.90
CA ALA A 32 2.61 1.54 14.63
C ALA A 32 3.02 2.83 13.91
N LYS A 33 4.28 2.91 13.46
CA LYS A 33 4.79 4.07 12.72
C LYS A 33 4.16 4.20 11.34
N ALA A 34 3.98 3.09 10.63
CA ALA A 34 3.31 3.10 9.33
C ALA A 34 1.86 3.60 9.45
N ARG A 35 1.14 3.16 10.49
CA ARG A 35 -0.22 3.59 10.78
C ARG A 35 -0.32 5.07 11.13
N GLU A 36 0.56 5.55 12.00
CA GLU A 36 0.65 6.97 12.34
C GLU A 36 0.89 7.82 11.08
N THR A 37 1.85 7.40 10.26
CA THR A 37 2.22 8.09 9.02
C THR A 37 1.06 8.11 8.03
N LEU A 38 0.38 6.98 7.81
CA LEU A 38 -0.81 6.91 6.96
C LEU A 38 -1.88 7.92 7.41
N ARG A 39 -2.16 8.02 8.71
CA ARG A 39 -3.15 8.99 9.23
C ARG A 39 -2.73 10.43 8.96
N ALA A 40 -1.45 10.74 9.08
CA ALA A 40 -0.92 12.08 8.85
C ALA A 40 -1.06 12.49 7.37
N ILE A 41 -0.76 11.59 6.44
CA ILE A 41 -0.62 11.94 5.02
C ILE A 41 -1.86 11.63 4.18
N ALA A 42 -2.82 10.85 4.69
CA ALA A 42 -3.99 10.36 3.94
C ALA A 42 -4.82 11.47 3.27
N LYS A 43 -4.87 12.67 3.84
CA LYS A 43 -5.63 13.80 3.26
C LYS A 43 -4.86 14.58 2.21
N GLU A 44 -3.54 14.48 2.22
CA GLU A 44 -2.66 15.28 1.36
C GLU A 44 -2.29 14.55 0.07
N TYR A 45 -2.23 13.22 0.10
CA TYR A 45 -1.80 12.38 -1.01
C TYR A 45 -2.97 11.64 -1.63
N LYS A 46 -2.94 11.46 -2.95
CA LYS A 46 -4.01 10.75 -3.69
C LYS A 46 -3.70 9.26 -3.83
N VAL A 47 -2.43 8.91 -3.96
CA VAL A 47 -1.98 7.52 -3.99
C VAL A 47 -0.83 7.37 -3.01
N ILE A 48 -0.93 6.36 -2.16
CA ILE A 48 0.08 6.05 -1.16
C ILE A 48 0.48 4.59 -1.35
N PHE A 49 1.73 4.38 -1.73
CA PHE A 49 2.33 3.05 -1.74
C PHE A 49 2.79 2.69 -0.33
N ILE A 50 2.68 1.41 0.04
CA ILE A 50 3.18 0.89 1.30
C ILE A 50 3.84 -0.47 1.07
N THR A 51 4.99 -0.74 1.69
CA THR A 51 5.62 -2.06 1.55
C THR A 51 4.74 -3.16 2.17
N GLU A 52 4.73 -4.35 1.56
CA GLU A 52 3.85 -5.45 1.98
C GLU A 52 4.03 -5.84 3.47
N GLU A 53 5.26 -5.80 3.99
CA GLU A 53 5.57 -6.13 5.39
C GLU A 53 4.87 -5.19 6.38
N LEU A 54 4.70 -3.91 6.00
CA LEU A 54 3.99 -2.92 6.81
C LEU A 54 2.49 -2.96 6.56
N ALA A 55 2.07 -3.28 5.33
CA ALA A 55 0.67 -3.31 4.93
C ALA A 55 -0.08 -4.51 5.54
N ARG A 56 0.55 -5.69 5.57
CA ARG A 56 -0.05 -6.94 6.03
C ARG A 56 -0.64 -6.86 7.45
N PRO A 57 0.09 -6.42 8.49
CA PRO A 57 -0.49 -6.27 9.82
C PRO A 57 -1.56 -5.15 9.89
N LEU A 58 -1.56 -4.22 8.93
CA LEU A 58 -2.52 -3.12 8.85
C LEU A 58 -3.80 -3.44 8.05
N THR A 59 -4.01 -4.68 7.60
CA THR A 59 -5.15 -5.06 6.73
C THR A 59 -6.49 -4.45 7.15
N GLU A 60 -6.89 -4.62 8.41
CA GLU A 60 -8.17 -4.09 8.95
C GLU A 60 -8.22 -2.56 9.01
N PHE A 61 -7.06 -1.92 9.22
CA PHE A 61 -6.97 -0.47 9.17
C PHE A 61 -7.07 0.05 7.73
N LEU A 62 -6.45 -0.65 6.78
CA LEU A 62 -6.40 -0.25 5.37
C LEU A 62 -7.76 -0.34 4.67
N LYS A 63 -8.60 -1.33 5.02
CA LYS A 63 -9.98 -1.47 4.49
C LYS A 63 -10.82 -0.20 4.60
N ARG A 64 -10.54 0.67 5.57
CA ARG A 64 -11.25 1.95 5.77
C ARG A 64 -11.04 2.94 4.63
N PHE A 65 -9.95 2.79 3.89
CA PHE A 65 -9.67 3.64 2.73
C PHE A 65 -10.43 3.17 1.48
N ASP A 66 -10.90 1.91 1.44
CA ASP A 66 -11.68 1.38 0.31
C ASP A 66 -13.08 2.02 0.21
N GLU A 67 -13.57 2.65 1.30
CA GLU A 67 -14.87 3.34 1.34
C GLU A 67 -14.86 4.70 0.62
N GLN A 68 -13.68 5.23 0.31
CA GLN A 68 -13.52 6.52 -0.37
C GLN A 68 -12.65 6.39 -1.61
N PRO A 69 -12.88 7.20 -2.66
CA PRO A 69 -12.06 7.15 -3.86
C PRO A 69 -10.60 7.54 -3.63
N TYR A 70 -10.31 8.31 -2.57
CA TYR A 70 -8.97 8.73 -2.20
C TYR A 70 -8.80 8.77 -0.67
N PRO A 71 -7.58 8.49 -0.16
CA PRO A 71 -6.40 8.05 -0.90
C PRO A 71 -6.52 6.58 -1.35
N VAL A 72 -5.95 6.25 -2.51
CA VAL A 72 -5.75 4.85 -2.92
C VAL A 72 -4.49 4.34 -2.23
N ILE A 73 -4.61 3.25 -1.46
CA ILE A 73 -3.48 2.62 -0.79
C ILE A 73 -3.08 1.35 -1.55
N LEU A 74 -1.84 1.29 -2.01
CA LEU A 74 -1.33 0.15 -2.79
C LEU A 74 -0.15 -0.51 -2.08
N SER A 75 -0.26 -1.81 -1.80
CA SER A 75 0.85 -2.60 -1.27
C SER A 75 1.85 -2.95 -2.38
N ILE A 76 3.14 -2.76 -2.13
CA ILE A 76 4.21 -3.15 -3.06
C ILE A 76 5.29 -4.00 -2.35
N PRO A 77 5.99 -4.88 -3.07
CA PRO A 77 7.16 -5.57 -2.54
C PRO A 77 8.24 -4.60 -2.03
N SER A 78 9.02 -5.02 -1.03
CA SER A 78 10.22 -4.30 -0.61
C SER A 78 11.45 -4.80 -1.38
N LYS A 79 12.64 -4.30 -1.03
CA LYS A 79 13.92 -4.82 -1.53
C LYS A 79 14.12 -6.31 -1.24
N ASN A 80 13.42 -6.86 -0.25
CA ASN A 80 13.49 -8.28 0.13
C ASN A 80 12.58 -9.17 -0.74
N GLY A 81 11.83 -8.59 -1.67
CA GLY A 81 10.86 -9.29 -2.51
C GLY A 81 9.43 -9.20 -1.98
N SER A 82 8.53 -9.97 -2.59
CA SER A 82 7.12 -10.03 -2.18
C SER A 82 6.94 -11.00 -1.02
N THR A 83 6.06 -10.64 -0.09
CA THR A 83 5.57 -11.53 0.98
C THR A 83 4.36 -12.36 0.55
N GLY A 84 3.88 -12.18 -0.68
CA GLY A 84 2.66 -12.77 -1.20
C GLY A 84 1.38 -11.98 -0.87
N TYR A 85 1.48 -10.91 -0.08
CA TYR A 85 0.32 -10.18 0.43
C TYR A 85 -0.52 -9.55 -0.69
N GLY A 86 0.12 -8.97 -1.71
CA GLY A 86 -0.59 -8.42 -2.85
C GLY A 86 -1.41 -9.48 -3.62
N THR A 87 -0.84 -10.67 -3.79
CA THR A 87 -1.51 -11.80 -4.44
C THR A 87 -2.68 -12.32 -3.60
N GLU A 88 -2.50 -12.41 -2.28
CA GLU A 88 -3.57 -12.77 -1.34
C GLU A 88 -4.75 -11.79 -1.42
N LEU A 89 -4.47 -10.48 -1.46
CA LEU A 89 -5.50 -9.44 -1.63
C LEU A 89 -6.25 -9.60 -2.95
N LEU A 90 -5.52 -9.84 -4.06
CA LEU A 90 -6.12 -10.01 -5.38
C LEU A 90 -7.05 -11.24 -5.40
N LYS A 91 -6.58 -12.38 -4.88
CA LYS A 91 -7.38 -13.60 -4.78
C LYS A 91 -8.65 -13.37 -3.96
N SER A 92 -8.53 -12.76 -2.79
CA SER A 92 -9.68 -12.45 -1.93
C SER A 92 -10.68 -11.52 -2.60
N ALA A 93 -10.19 -10.51 -3.35
CA ALA A 93 -11.05 -9.61 -4.10
C ALA A 93 -11.83 -10.33 -5.21
N MET A 94 -11.20 -11.27 -5.91
CA MET A 94 -11.84 -12.07 -6.96
C MET A 94 -12.87 -13.05 -6.40
N GLU A 95 -12.53 -13.77 -5.33
CA GLU A 95 -13.49 -14.66 -4.64
C GLU A 95 -14.72 -13.86 -4.17
N ARG A 96 -14.52 -12.66 -3.63
CA ARG A 96 -15.61 -11.78 -3.20
C ARG A 96 -16.45 -11.24 -4.37
N ALA A 97 -15.83 -10.90 -5.49
CA ALA A 97 -16.50 -10.25 -6.62
C ALA A 97 -17.16 -11.25 -7.60
N LEU A 98 -16.53 -12.41 -7.81
CA LEU A 98 -16.90 -13.38 -8.84
C LEU A 98 -17.28 -14.74 -8.26
N GLY A 99 -16.98 -15.01 -6.98
CA GLY A 99 -17.20 -16.32 -6.34
C GLY A 99 -16.16 -17.38 -6.73
N VAL A 100 -15.15 -17.01 -7.51
CA VAL A 100 -14.15 -17.92 -8.06
C VAL A 100 -12.83 -17.18 -8.31
N ASP A 101 -11.73 -17.88 -8.06
CA ASP A 101 -10.40 -17.48 -8.53
C ASP A 101 -10.25 -17.87 -10.01
N ILE A 102 -10.18 -16.88 -10.89
CA ILE A 102 -10.01 -17.06 -12.34
C ILE A 102 -8.56 -16.89 -12.83
N LEU A 103 -7.63 -16.50 -11.94
CA LEU A 103 -6.24 -16.17 -12.32
C LEU A 103 -5.24 -17.21 -11.83
N PHE A 104 -5.51 -17.86 -10.69
CA PHE A 104 -4.58 -18.80 -10.07
C PHE A 104 -5.12 -20.23 -9.97
N ASN A 105 -6.27 -20.51 -10.60
CA ASN A 105 -6.87 -21.84 -10.67
C ASN A 105 -6.43 -22.51 -11.99
N ASN A 106 -5.62 -23.57 -11.88
CA ASN A 106 -5.34 -24.51 -12.99
C ASN A 106 -6.33 -25.67 -12.93
#